data_AF-A0A222F3H8-F1
#
_entry.id   AF-A0A222F3H8-F1
#
_cell.length_a   1.000
_cell.length_b   1.000
_cell.length_c   1.000
_cell.angle_alpha   90.00
_cell.angle_beta   90.00
_cell.angle_gamma   90.00
#
_symmetry.space_group_name_H-M   'P 1'
#
loop_
_entity.id
_entity.type
_entity.pdbx_description
1 polymer ?
#
loop_
_entity_poly.entity_id
_entity_poly.type
_entity_poly.pdbx_seq_one_letter_code
_entity_poly.pdbx_strand_id
1 'polypeptide(L)'
;MTIQDRIGDVTERIVKRSHDSRSIYLERIGKAAEQGPQRSRLSCGNLAHGFAACGLSDKKALSGDVVANLGIITSYNDMLSAHQPYETYPSLIREAAHEVGAVAQVAGGVPAMCDGVTQGQDGMELSLFSRDVIAMAAAVGLSHQMFDAAVFLGICDKIVPGLAIAALSFGHLPAVFVPAGPMTTGISNDEKAKVRQLYAEGKVGRDALLESESAAYHSPGTCTFYGTANSNQMLMEIMGLHMPGASFINPGTPLRDALTKEAAKRALAISALGNEFTPAGEVIDEKAIVNGVVGLHATGGSTNHTMHLVAIAAAAGIRLTWDDISDLSDVVPLLARVYPNGKADVNHFQAAGGLQFLIRELLGDGYLHQDVKTVYGTDLSGYTAEAKLDAEGNVLRQEVPETSGDETVLAPVAKAFQPTGGLKMLTGNVGKAVIKISAVAKERHIIEAPARVFHDQNDFLAAFNNKELKGDVAAVVRFQGPKAIGMPELHKLTPCLGILQDRGHKVALITDGRMSGASGKVPAAIHVTPEAADGGPIARIRDGDMIRIDAVTGKLEVLEDEAEFNARPLAEADLSQHQFGVGRDLFAAFRANVGTADTGAHVFGA
;
A
#
# COMPACT_ATOMS: atom_id res chain seq x y z
N MET A 1 -24.44 9.48 11.90
CA MET A 1 -24.58 8.35 12.85
C MET A 1 -23.39 8.36 13.79
N THR A 2 -23.49 7.74 14.97
CA THR A 2 -22.37 7.70 15.93
C THR A 2 -21.39 6.60 15.52
N ILE A 3 -20.08 6.87 15.63
CA ILE A 3 -19.04 5.86 15.44
C ILE A 3 -19.25 4.70 16.43
N GLN A 4 -18.94 3.46 16.02
CA GLN A 4 -18.95 2.33 16.94
C GLN A 4 -17.92 2.51 18.06
N ASP A 5 -18.31 2.16 19.29
CA ASP A 5 -17.53 2.40 20.51
C ASP A 5 -16.08 1.88 20.39
N ARG A 6 -15.89 0.63 19.93
CA ARG A 6 -14.55 0.04 19.84
C ARG A 6 -13.64 0.78 18.85
N ILE A 7 -14.20 1.31 17.77
CA ILE A 7 -13.44 2.10 16.78
C ILE A 7 -13.12 3.46 17.39
N GLY A 8 -14.08 4.08 18.07
CA GLY A 8 -13.88 5.30 18.85
C GLY A 8 -12.77 5.16 19.89
N ASP A 9 -12.72 4.07 20.65
CA ASP A 9 -11.69 3.77 21.64
C ASP A 9 -10.29 3.69 21.01
N VAL A 10 -10.15 2.98 19.89
CA VAL A 10 -8.87 2.87 19.18
C VAL A 10 -8.45 4.23 18.64
N THR A 11 -9.38 5.00 18.06
CA THR A 11 -9.11 6.37 17.61
C THR A 11 -8.63 7.26 18.75
N GLU A 12 -9.31 7.25 19.90
CA GLU A 12 -8.94 8.07 21.05
C GLU A 12 -7.54 7.68 21.59
N ARG A 13 -7.22 6.38 21.59
CA ARG A 13 -5.90 5.88 21.96
C ARG A 13 -4.81 6.39 21.02
N ILE A 14 -5.06 6.39 19.71
CA ILE A 14 -4.13 6.95 18.71
C ILE A 14 -3.97 8.46 18.93
N VAL A 15 -5.05 9.21 19.13
CA VAL A 15 -5.02 10.66 19.39
C VAL A 15 -4.18 10.97 20.64
N LYS A 16 -4.46 10.31 21.77
CA LYS A 16 -3.71 10.49 23.02
C LYS A 16 -2.22 10.20 22.85
N ARG A 17 -1.88 9.12 22.16
CA ARG A 17 -0.48 8.73 21.92
C ARG A 17 0.25 9.65 20.94
N SER A 18 -0.48 10.27 20.03
CA SER A 18 0.05 11.14 18.97
C SER A 18 0.05 12.62 19.33
N HIS A 19 -0.61 13.02 20.43
CA HIS A 19 -0.85 14.42 20.79
C HIS A 19 0.35 15.34 20.56
N ASP A 20 1.51 15.02 21.14
CA ASP A 20 2.69 15.89 21.06
C ASP A 20 3.29 15.92 19.64
N SER A 21 3.47 14.75 19.02
CA SER A 21 4.04 14.66 17.66
C SER A 21 3.13 15.29 16.61
N ARG A 22 1.81 15.12 16.75
CA ARG A 22 0.81 15.71 15.87
C ARG A 22 0.72 17.22 16.05
N SER A 23 0.76 17.72 17.29
CA SER A 23 0.77 19.16 17.56
C SER A 23 1.99 19.84 16.94
N ILE A 24 3.18 19.25 17.11
CA ILE A 24 4.42 19.75 16.50
C ILE A 24 4.31 19.75 14.97
N TYR A 25 3.76 18.68 14.38
CA TYR A 25 3.55 18.59 12.95
C TYR A 25 2.60 19.67 12.43
N LEU A 26 1.44 19.84 13.06
CA LEU A 26 0.44 20.84 12.68
C LEU A 26 0.99 22.28 12.82
N GLU A 27 1.75 22.57 13.87
CA GLU A 27 2.42 23.86 14.02
C GLU A 27 3.42 24.13 12.88
N ARG A 28 4.20 23.11 12.48
CA ARG A 28 5.17 23.23 11.38
C ARG A 28 4.49 23.51 10.04
N ILE A 29 3.44 22.75 9.70
CA ILE A 29 2.72 22.98 8.44
C ILE A 29 1.92 24.29 8.47
N GLY A 30 1.38 24.70 9.63
CA GLY A 30 0.72 25.99 9.79
C GLY A 30 1.68 27.15 9.52
N LYS A 31 2.89 27.12 10.10
CA LYS A 31 3.95 28.11 9.81
C LYS A 31 4.36 28.10 8.34
N ALA A 32 4.43 26.93 7.70
CA ALA A 32 4.73 26.85 6.27
C ALA A 32 3.60 27.42 5.41
N ALA A 33 2.34 27.20 5.76
CA ALA A 33 1.17 27.76 5.09
C ALA A 33 1.10 29.29 5.21
N GLU A 34 1.38 29.86 6.39
CA GLU A 34 1.44 31.32 6.62
C GLU A 34 2.51 32.01 5.76
N GLN A 35 3.60 31.29 5.44
CA GLN A 35 4.62 31.82 4.54
C GLN A 35 4.14 31.90 3.08
N GLY A 36 3.06 31.20 2.75
CA GLY A 36 2.55 31.03 1.39
C GLY A 36 3.53 30.26 0.49
N PRO A 37 3.15 30.04 -0.77
CA PRO A 37 4.11 29.62 -1.79
C PRO A 37 5.21 30.68 -1.88
N GLN A 38 6.48 30.28 -1.76
CA GLN A 38 7.59 31.23 -1.67
C GLN A 38 7.86 31.98 -2.98
N ARG A 39 7.04 31.86 -4.02
CA ARG A 39 7.26 32.51 -5.33
C ARG A 39 7.51 34.02 -5.22
N SER A 40 6.74 34.73 -4.40
CA SER A 40 6.91 36.18 -4.16
C SER A 40 8.18 36.52 -3.34
N ARG A 41 8.76 35.53 -2.68
CA ARG A 41 9.98 35.64 -1.86
C ARG A 41 11.23 35.08 -2.56
N LEU A 42 11.06 34.35 -3.65
CA LEU A 42 12.16 33.91 -4.50
C LEU A 42 12.83 35.15 -5.10
N SER A 43 14.16 35.11 -5.19
CA SER A 43 14.89 36.14 -5.93
C SER A 43 14.41 36.14 -7.40
N CYS A 44 14.48 37.30 -8.07
CA CYS A 44 14.08 37.38 -9.49
C CYS A 44 14.84 36.36 -10.36
N GLY A 45 16.09 36.04 -10.00
CA GLY A 45 16.85 34.98 -10.65
C GLY A 45 16.21 33.61 -10.46
N ASN A 46 15.94 33.21 -9.21
CA ASN A 46 15.30 31.92 -8.90
C ASN A 46 13.94 31.78 -9.60
N LEU A 47 13.12 32.82 -9.57
CA LEU A 47 11.81 32.84 -10.21
C LEU A 47 11.94 32.71 -11.74
N ALA A 48 12.89 33.42 -12.35
CA ALA A 48 13.16 33.33 -13.78
C ALA A 48 13.61 31.93 -14.21
N HIS A 49 14.44 31.25 -13.41
CA HIS A 49 14.81 29.85 -13.66
C HIS A 49 13.59 28.92 -13.65
N GLY A 50 12.68 29.14 -12.70
CA GLY A 50 11.49 28.32 -12.50
C GLY A 50 10.47 28.33 -13.65
N PHE A 51 10.33 29.45 -14.36
CA PHE A 51 9.41 29.57 -15.50
C PHE A 51 10.12 29.71 -16.86
N ALA A 52 11.45 29.62 -16.93
CA ALA A 52 12.22 29.90 -18.16
C ALA A 52 11.77 29.06 -19.36
N ALA A 53 11.34 27.82 -19.11
CA ALA A 53 10.87 26.88 -20.13
C ALA A 53 9.37 27.03 -20.48
N CYS A 54 8.61 27.83 -19.72
CA CYS A 54 7.18 28.02 -19.94
C CYS A 54 6.88 28.84 -21.20
N GLY A 55 5.64 28.73 -21.70
CA GLY A 55 5.13 29.60 -22.75
C GLY A 55 5.06 31.07 -22.32
N LEU A 56 4.92 32.00 -23.27
CA LEU A 56 4.91 33.44 -22.97
C LEU A 56 3.77 33.85 -22.01
N SER A 57 2.59 33.23 -22.13
CA SER A 57 1.45 33.44 -21.23
C SER A 57 1.79 33.01 -19.81
N ASP A 58 2.31 31.80 -19.64
CA ASP A 58 2.64 31.20 -18.35
C ASP A 58 3.79 31.93 -17.68
N LYS A 59 4.80 32.38 -18.43
CA LYS A 59 5.87 33.25 -17.90
C LYS A 59 5.31 34.53 -17.31
N LYS A 60 4.40 35.19 -18.03
CA LYS A 60 3.75 36.40 -17.54
C LYS A 60 2.90 36.11 -16.29
N ALA A 61 2.16 35.01 -16.29
CA ALA A 61 1.36 34.58 -15.16
C ALA A 61 2.20 34.28 -13.91
N LEU A 62 3.28 33.49 -14.06
CA LEU A 62 4.18 33.09 -12.98
C LEU A 62 5.17 34.19 -12.55
N SER A 63 5.29 35.27 -13.33
CA SER A 63 6.08 36.45 -12.93
C SER A 63 5.36 37.36 -11.92
N GLY A 64 4.06 37.17 -11.73
CA GLY A 64 3.28 37.83 -10.68
C GLY A 64 2.88 36.86 -9.56
N ASP A 65 2.18 37.39 -8.55
CA ASP A 65 1.96 36.67 -7.28
C ASP A 65 0.56 36.03 -7.13
N VAL A 66 -0.32 36.16 -8.13
CA VAL A 66 -1.77 35.88 -7.97
C VAL A 66 -2.22 34.62 -8.71
N VAL A 67 -1.38 34.06 -9.62
CA VAL A 67 -1.76 32.89 -10.41
C VAL A 67 -1.26 31.62 -9.75
N ALA A 68 -2.16 30.69 -9.42
CA ALA A 68 -1.79 29.40 -8.84
C ALA A 68 -0.93 28.56 -9.80
N ASN A 69 0.07 27.87 -9.25
CA ASN A 69 0.95 26.93 -9.93
C ASN A 69 0.82 25.54 -9.32
N LEU A 70 0.38 24.58 -10.13
CA LEU A 70 0.20 23.19 -9.75
C LEU A 70 1.47 22.39 -10.01
N GLY A 71 2.05 21.81 -8.97
CA GLY A 71 3.16 20.86 -9.09
C GLY A 71 2.65 19.48 -9.50
N ILE A 72 3.24 18.88 -10.53
CA ILE A 72 2.97 17.49 -10.93
C ILE A 72 4.17 16.64 -10.53
N ILE A 73 3.95 15.68 -9.62
CA ILE A 73 4.92 14.63 -9.32
C ILE A 73 4.50 13.37 -10.06
N THR A 74 5.32 12.92 -11.00
CA THR A 74 4.99 11.78 -11.86
C THR A 74 5.92 10.61 -11.64
N SER A 75 5.34 9.41 -11.57
CA SER A 75 6.08 8.14 -11.60
C SER A 75 5.95 7.47 -12.97
N TYR A 76 5.93 8.25 -14.05
CA TYR A 76 5.87 7.75 -15.42
C TYR A 76 7.05 6.82 -15.73
N ASN A 77 6.74 5.67 -16.33
CA ASN A 77 7.68 4.71 -16.87
C ASN A 77 6.96 3.91 -17.97
N ASP A 78 7.53 3.86 -19.16
CA ASP A 78 6.97 3.15 -20.33
C ASP A 78 7.02 1.62 -20.20
N MET A 79 8.00 1.11 -19.45
CA MET A 79 8.18 -0.33 -19.19
C MET A 79 7.03 -0.93 -18.36
N LEU A 80 6.46 -0.14 -17.44
CA LEU A 80 5.52 -0.64 -16.44
C LEU A 80 4.09 -0.34 -16.85
N SER A 81 3.29 -1.38 -17.08
CA SER A 81 1.89 -1.24 -17.53
C SER A 81 1.07 -0.27 -16.68
N ALA A 82 1.27 -0.26 -15.36
CA ALA A 82 0.54 0.61 -14.44
C ALA A 82 0.93 2.08 -14.54
N HIS A 83 2.13 2.39 -15.03
CA HIS A 83 2.69 3.75 -15.04
C HIS A 83 2.86 4.32 -16.43
N GLN A 84 2.86 3.49 -17.48
CA GLN A 84 2.84 3.93 -18.86
C GLN A 84 1.71 4.91 -19.17
N PRO A 85 0.46 4.76 -18.64
CA PRO A 85 -0.62 5.72 -18.90
C PRO A 85 -0.29 7.16 -18.52
N TYR A 86 0.64 7.39 -17.58
CA TYR A 86 1.02 8.74 -17.14
C TYR A 86 1.81 9.54 -18.18
N GLU A 87 2.14 8.97 -19.34
CA GLU A 87 2.79 9.69 -20.45
C GLU A 87 2.02 10.96 -20.84
N THR A 88 0.69 10.84 -20.96
CA THR A 88 -0.18 11.91 -21.49
C THR A 88 -0.80 12.78 -20.40
N TYR A 89 -0.82 12.33 -19.15
CA TYR A 89 -1.53 12.98 -18.05
C TYR A 89 -1.00 14.40 -17.77
N PRO A 90 0.32 14.66 -17.79
CA PRO A 90 0.82 16.03 -17.62
C PRO A 90 0.30 17.02 -18.66
N SER A 91 -0.01 16.59 -19.89
CA SER A 91 -0.64 17.48 -20.89
C SER A 91 -2.08 17.80 -20.49
N LEU A 92 -2.88 16.77 -20.20
CA LEU A 92 -4.27 16.90 -19.77
C LEU A 92 -4.41 17.79 -18.52
N ILE A 93 -3.49 17.65 -17.56
CA ILE A 93 -3.47 18.43 -16.32
C ILE A 93 -3.13 19.90 -16.60
N ARG A 94 -2.20 20.18 -17.52
CA ARG A 94 -1.88 21.57 -17.93
C ARG A 94 -3.06 22.24 -18.60
N GLU A 95 -3.73 21.54 -19.52
CA GLU A 95 -4.95 22.02 -20.17
C GLU A 95 -6.02 22.36 -19.12
N ALA A 96 -6.29 21.44 -18.19
CA ALA A 96 -7.27 21.65 -17.13
C ALA A 96 -6.92 22.82 -16.19
N ALA A 97 -5.63 23.03 -15.90
CA ALA A 97 -5.15 24.17 -15.11
C ALA A 97 -5.36 25.49 -15.87
N HIS A 98 -5.04 25.53 -17.17
CA HIS A 98 -5.25 26.71 -18.01
C HIS A 98 -6.72 27.09 -18.14
N GLU A 99 -7.63 26.11 -18.22
CA GLU A 99 -9.09 26.34 -18.25
C GLU A 99 -9.61 27.10 -17.02
N VAL A 100 -8.92 27.02 -15.88
CA VAL A 100 -9.26 27.75 -14.64
C VAL A 100 -8.29 28.90 -14.33
N GLY A 101 -7.49 29.32 -15.32
CA GLY A 101 -6.59 30.46 -15.20
C GLY A 101 -5.33 30.20 -14.35
N ALA A 102 -4.98 28.94 -14.11
CA ALA A 102 -3.78 28.51 -13.39
C ALA A 102 -2.71 27.96 -14.35
N VAL A 103 -1.52 27.69 -13.81
CA VAL A 103 -0.42 27.02 -14.53
C VAL A 103 -0.14 25.68 -13.87
N ALA A 104 0.33 24.69 -14.62
CA ALA A 104 0.84 23.44 -14.07
C ALA A 104 2.21 23.10 -14.63
N GLN A 105 3.11 22.62 -13.79
CA GLN A 105 4.47 22.23 -14.16
C GLN A 105 4.79 20.86 -13.57
N VAL A 106 5.56 20.05 -14.30
CA VAL A 106 6.14 18.84 -13.72
C VAL A 106 7.23 19.28 -12.76
N ALA A 107 6.96 19.08 -11.47
CA ALA A 107 7.86 19.44 -10.37
C ALA A 107 9.00 18.43 -10.25
N GLY A 108 8.74 17.17 -10.58
CA GLY A 108 9.74 16.11 -10.56
C GLY A 108 9.21 14.77 -11.06
N GLY A 109 10.12 13.95 -11.56
CA GLY A 109 9.90 12.53 -11.77
C GLY A 109 10.39 11.73 -10.57
N VAL A 110 9.64 10.72 -10.13
CA VAL A 110 10.10 9.75 -9.13
C VAL A 110 10.31 8.39 -9.79
N PRO A 111 11.24 7.56 -9.29
CA PRO A 111 11.42 6.23 -9.84
C PRO A 111 10.16 5.38 -9.66
N ALA A 112 9.84 4.59 -10.67
CA ALA A 112 8.74 3.62 -10.62
C ALA A 112 9.32 2.21 -10.67
N MET A 113 9.24 1.50 -9.54
CA MET A 113 9.59 0.09 -9.43
C MET A 113 8.32 -0.76 -9.47
N CYS A 114 8.37 -1.87 -10.20
CA CYS A 114 7.29 -2.85 -10.23
C CYS A 114 7.74 -4.13 -9.54
N ASP A 115 7.06 -4.48 -8.45
CA ASP A 115 7.30 -5.74 -7.76
C ASP A 115 7.06 -6.94 -8.69
N GLY A 116 6.09 -6.86 -9.62
CA GLY A 116 5.87 -7.91 -10.61
C GLY A 116 7.07 -8.19 -11.52
N VAL A 117 7.92 -7.19 -11.79
CA VAL A 117 9.15 -7.35 -12.59
C VAL A 117 10.29 -7.91 -11.75
N THR A 118 10.38 -7.51 -10.48
CA THR A 118 11.50 -7.90 -9.61
C THR A 118 11.22 -9.13 -8.75
N GLN A 119 9.98 -9.63 -8.70
CA GLN A 119 9.58 -10.80 -7.91
C GLN A 119 10.48 -12.01 -8.19
N GLY A 120 11.12 -12.51 -7.11
CA GLY A 120 12.03 -13.63 -7.19
C GLY A 120 13.40 -13.31 -7.82
N GLN A 121 13.71 -12.05 -8.07
CA GLN A 121 14.99 -11.57 -8.58
C GLN A 121 15.68 -10.70 -7.53
N ASP A 122 17.00 -10.53 -7.66
CA ASP A 122 17.84 -9.71 -6.77
C ASP A 122 17.31 -8.28 -6.55
N GLY A 123 16.67 -7.70 -7.57
CA GLY A 123 16.09 -6.36 -7.48
C GLY A 123 14.99 -6.24 -6.41
N MET A 124 14.37 -7.34 -5.98
CA MET A 124 13.32 -7.31 -4.94
C MET A 124 13.85 -6.81 -3.59
N GLU A 125 15.15 -6.95 -3.32
CA GLU A 125 15.82 -6.41 -2.13
C GLU A 125 15.82 -4.88 -2.08
N LEU A 126 15.56 -4.21 -3.21
CA LEU A 126 15.42 -2.75 -3.29
C LEU A 126 13.95 -2.30 -3.26
N SER A 127 12.99 -3.23 -3.32
CA SER A 127 11.55 -2.91 -3.40
C SER A 127 11.11 -2.03 -2.23
N LEU A 128 11.31 -2.46 -0.99
CA LEU A 128 10.85 -1.68 0.16
C LEU A 128 11.54 -0.32 0.23
N PHE A 129 12.85 -0.28 0.03
CA PHE A 129 13.63 0.97 0.04
C PHE A 129 13.25 1.93 -1.08
N SER A 130 12.71 1.45 -2.21
CA SER A 130 12.21 2.33 -3.26
C SER A 130 11.10 3.26 -2.77
N ARG A 131 10.29 2.86 -1.78
CA ARG A 131 9.28 3.73 -1.13
C ARG A 131 9.94 5.00 -0.60
N ASP A 132 11.05 4.83 0.12
CA ASP A 132 11.72 5.93 0.81
C ASP A 132 12.50 6.79 -0.20
N VAL A 133 13.10 6.17 -1.23
CA VAL A 133 13.69 6.91 -2.36
C VAL A 133 12.65 7.76 -3.09
N ILE A 134 11.43 7.23 -3.30
CA ILE A 134 10.33 7.97 -3.95
C ILE A 134 9.93 9.16 -3.09
N ALA A 135 9.80 8.98 -1.78
CA ALA A 135 9.50 10.08 -0.87
C ALA A 135 10.58 11.18 -0.93
N MET A 136 11.86 10.79 -0.90
CA MET A 136 12.98 11.72 -1.04
C MET A 136 13.00 12.42 -2.40
N ALA A 137 12.75 11.70 -3.50
CA ALA A 137 12.75 12.26 -4.85
C ALA A 137 11.60 13.27 -5.06
N ALA A 138 10.38 12.93 -4.59
CA ALA A 138 9.26 13.86 -4.61
C ALA A 138 9.54 15.10 -3.75
N ALA A 139 10.18 14.93 -2.59
CA ALA A 139 10.57 16.05 -1.75
C ALA A 139 11.57 16.99 -2.45
N VAL A 140 12.55 16.46 -3.18
CA VAL A 140 13.46 17.26 -4.01
C VAL A 140 12.66 18.06 -5.05
N GLY A 141 11.71 17.43 -5.76
CA GLY A 141 10.88 18.12 -6.76
C GLY A 141 10.01 19.24 -6.18
N LEU A 142 9.44 19.05 -4.99
CA LEU A 142 8.61 20.06 -4.32
C LEU A 142 9.43 21.13 -3.60
N SER A 143 10.70 20.87 -3.28
CA SER A 143 11.60 21.81 -2.59
C SER A 143 11.90 23.09 -3.37
N HIS A 144 11.55 23.15 -4.65
CA HIS A 144 11.60 24.39 -5.43
C HIS A 144 10.67 25.48 -4.88
N GLN A 145 9.67 25.13 -4.05
CA GLN A 145 8.76 26.07 -3.38
C GLN A 145 8.02 27.01 -4.34
N MET A 146 7.71 26.50 -5.53
CA MET A 146 7.03 27.23 -6.59
C MET A 146 5.55 26.89 -6.73
N PHE A 147 5.01 26.00 -5.89
CA PHE A 147 3.71 25.38 -6.10
C PHE A 147 2.73 25.73 -4.98
N ASP A 148 1.48 25.93 -5.34
CA ASP A 148 0.37 26.26 -4.43
C ASP A 148 -0.45 25.03 -4.05
N ALA A 149 -0.34 23.98 -4.87
CA ALA A 149 -0.90 22.65 -4.66
C ALA A 149 -0.08 21.64 -5.48
N ALA A 150 -0.27 20.35 -5.21
CA ALA A 150 0.36 19.30 -5.99
C ALA A 150 -0.61 18.17 -6.36
N VAL A 151 -0.39 17.60 -7.55
CA VAL A 151 -0.99 16.32 -7.95
C VAL A 151 0.08 15.23 -8.01
N PHE A 152 -0.28 14.04 -7.54
CA PHE A 152 0.62 12.90 -7.43
C PHE A 152 0.14 11.77 -8.34
N LEU A 153 0.96 11.43 -9.34
CA LEU A 153 0.67 10.39 -10.32
C LEU A 153 1.45 9.12 -9.95
N GLY A 154 0.83 8.19 -9.21
CA GLY A 154 1.44 6.93 -8.80
C GLY A 154 0.46 5.86 -8.35
N ILE A 155 0.78 4.58 -8.58
CA ILE A 155 -0.14 3.44 -8.32
C ILE A 155 0.53 2.26 -7.62
N CYS A 156 1.65 1.77 -8.17
CA CYS A 156 2.27 0.51 -7.71
C CYS A 156 2.60 0.52 -6.20
N ASP A 157 2.81 -0.69 -5.67
CA ASP A 157 2.89 -1.02 -4.24
C ASP A 157 3.64 0.04 -3.40
N LYS A 158 4.90 0.30 -3.71
CA LYS A 158 5.80 1.17 -2.93
C LYS A 158 5.67 2.65 -3.28
N ILE A 159 5.06 2.94 -4.43
CA ILE A 159 5.03 4.28 -5.01
C ILE A 159 4.02 5.15 -4.28
N VAL A 160 2.78 4.69 -4.11
CA VAL A 160 1.76 5.49 -3.40
C VAL A 160 2.18 5.82 -1.97
N PRO A 161 2.67 4.87 -1.15
CA PRO A 161 3.14 5.21 0.20
C PRO A 161 4.31 6.19 0.19
N GLY A 162 5.26 6.07 -0.74
CA GLY A 162 6.37 7.01 -0.88
C GLY A 162 5.90 8.43 -1.23
N LEU A 163 4.98 8.53 -2.19
CA LEU A 163 4.36 9.81 -2.56
C LEU A 163 3.52 10.40 -1.42
N ALA A 164 2.80 9.58 -0.65
CA ALA A 164 2.04 10.02 0.53
C ALA A 164 2.96 10.57 1.63
N ILE A 165 4.08 9.90 1.93
CA ILE A 165 5.09 10.40 2.88
C ILE A 165 5.65 11.77 2.42
N ALA A 166 5.91 11.93 1.12
CA ALA A 166 6.35 13.22 0.58
C ALA A 166 5.27 14.30 0.67
N ALA A 167 4.02 13.98 0.29
CA ALA A 167 2.90 14.91 0.39
C ALA A 167 2.72 15.40 1.84
N LEU A 168 2.87 14.51 2.83
CA LEU A 168 2.79 14.84 4.25
C LEU A 168 3.99 15.67 4.75
N SER A 169 5.18 15.44 4.20
CA SER A 169 6.35 16.29 4.48
C SER A 169 6.14 17.73 3.99
N PHE A 170 5.35 17.90 2.93
CA PHE A 170 4.86 19.19 2.42
C PHE A 170 3.39 19.42 2.81
N GLY A 171 2.97 18.93 3.98
CA GLY A 171 1.56 18.83 4.35
C GLY A 171 0.77 20.15 4.39
N HIS A 172 1.44 21.30 4.29
CA HIS A 172 0.82 22.61 4.13
C HIS A 172 0.27 22.85 2.70
N LEU A 173 0.73 22.07 1.71
CA LEU A 173 0.17 22.10 0.37
C LEU A 173 -1.03 21.16 0.29
N PRO A 174 -2.10 21.53 -0.42
CA PRO A 174 -3.08 20.56 -0.87
C PRO A 174 -2.43 19.53 -1.79
N ALA A 175 -2.82 18.27 -1.60
CA ALA A 175 -2.34 17.13 -2.37
C ALA A 175 -3.53 16.33 -2.90
N VAL A 176 -3.61 16.13 -4.20
CA VAL A 176 -4.60 15.24 -4.83
C VAL A 176 -3.87 14.11 -5.55
N PHE A 177 -4.19 12.88 -5.20
CA PHE A 177 -3.64 11.70 -5.86
C PHE A 177 -4.52 11.35 -7.07
N VAL A 178 -3.88 11.08 -8.21
CA VAL A 178 -4.58 10.81 -9.47
C VAL A 178 -4.22 9.41 -9.95
N PRO A 179 -5.12 8.43 -9.80
CA PRO A 179 -4.86 7.07 -10.25
C PRO A 179 -4.98 6.95 -11.77
N ALA A 180 -4.20 6.05 -12.39
CA ALA A 180 -4.45 5.66 -13.80
C ALA A 180 -5.54 4.59 -13.91
N GLY A 181 -5.66 3.72 -12.90
CA GLY A 181 -6.64 2.63 -12.83
C GLY A 181 -6.11 1.25 -13.24
N PRO A 182 -6.93 0.20 -13.06
CA PRO A 182 -6.57 -1.18 -13.35
C PRO A 182 -6.63 -1.50 -14.85
N MET A 183 -5.88 -2.52 -15.24
CA MET A 183 -6.10 -3.25 -16.49
C MET A 183 -7.56 -3.71 -16.57
N THR A 184 -8.08 -3.89 -17.78
CA THR A 184 -9.34 -4.61 -17.99
C THR A 184 -9.23 -6.07 -17.54
N THR A 185 -10.36 -6.75 -17.34
CA THR A 185 -10.36 -8.18 -16.99
C THR A 185 -9.71 -9.03 -18.10
N GLY A 186 -8.72 -9.84 -17.72
CA GLY A 186 -8.05 -10.80 -18.59
C GLY A 186 -8.40 -12.25 -18.24
N ILE A 187 -7.44 -13.17 -18.38
CA ILE A 187 -7.63 -14.56 -17.91
C ILE A 187 -7.87 -14.62 -16.40
N SER A 188 -8.53 -15.69 -15.94
CA SER A 188 -8.82 -15.84 -14.51
C SER A 188 -7.55 -16.08 -13.69
N ASN A 189 -7.53 -15.57 -12.46
CA ASN A 189 -6.41 -15.81 -11.54
C ASN A 189 -6.26 -17.28 -11.14
N ASP A 190 -7.35 -18.05 -11.10
CA ASP A 190 -7.33 -19.49 -10.84
C ASP A 190 -6.59 -20.24 -11.96
N GLU A 191 -6.87 -19.89 -13.22
CA GLU A 191 -6.18 -20.46 -14.38
C GLU A 191 -4.68 -20.14 -14.37
N LYS A 192 -4.33 -18.88 -14.10
CA LYS A 192 -2.94 -18.44 -13.94
C LYS A 192 -2.23 -19.21 -12.81
N ALA A 193 -2.84 -19.30 -11.64
CA ALA A 193 -2.28 -20.00 -10.48
C ALA A 193 -2.06 -21.49 -10.77
N LYS A 194 -2.99 -22.13 -11.48
CA LYS A 194 -2.88 -23.53 -11.90
C LYS A 194 -1.68 -23.75 -12.82
N VAL A 195 -1.45 -22.87 -13.81
CA VAL A 195 -0.29 -22.97 -14.71
C VAL A 195 1.02 -22.83 -13.91
N ARG A 196 1.10 -21.90 -12.94
CA ARG A 196 2.26 -21.77 -12.05
C ARG A 196 2.55 -23.03 -11.24
N GLN A 197 1.50 -23.68 -10.70
CA GLN A 197 1.66 -24.94 -9.97
C GLN A 197 2.16 -26.06 -10.88
N LEU A 198 1.56 -26.21 -12.07
CA LEU A 198 1.99 -27.21 -13.05
C LEU A 198 3.46 -27.00 -13.47
N TYR A 199 3.89 -25.75 -13.60
CA TYR A 199 5.28 -25.43 -13.91
C TYR A 199 6.21 -25.82 -12.75
N ALA A 200 5.84 -25.50 -11.50
CA ALA A 200 6.61 -25.89 -10.31
C ALA A 200 6.70 -27.42 -10.13
N GLU A 201 5.71 -28.17 -10.62
CA GLU A 201 5.75 -29.63 -10.66
C GLU A 201 6.50 -30.21 -11.87
N GLY A 202 7.00 -29.37 -12.79
CA GLY A 202 7.67 -29.80 -14.02
C GLY A 202 6.72 -30.38 -15.08
N LYS A 203 5.41 -30.14 -14.98
CA LYS A 203 4.37 -30.68 -15.88
C LYS A 203 4.12 -29.81 -17.12
N VAL A 204 4.51 -28.54 -17.09
CA VAL A 204 4.46 -27.62 -18.25
C VAL A 204 5.81 -26.93 -18.42
N GLY A 205 6.13 -26.56 -19.67
CA GLY A 205 7.36 -25.85 -20.01
C GLY A 205 7.27 -24.33 -19.78
N ARG A 206 8.41 -23.65 -19.97
CA ARG A 206 8.51 -22.18 -19.83
C ARG A 206 7.58 -21.42 -20.77
N ASP A 207 7.39 -21.91 -22.00
CA ASP A 207 6.58 -21.21 -23.00
C ASP A 207 5.10 -21.15 -22.59
N ALA A 208 4.54 -22.24 -22.08
CA ALA A 208 3.17 -22.28 -21.56
C ALA A 208 2.99 -21.37 -20.33
N LEU A 209 4.01 -21.30 -19.44
CA LEU A 209 3.99 -20.36 -18.32
C LEU A 209 4.00 -18.91 -18.83
N LEU A 210 4.86 -18.59 -19.78
CA LEU A 210 4.98 -17.24 -20.33
C LEU A 210 3.70 -16.80 -21.06
N GLU A 211 3.08 -17.69 -21.83
CA GLU A 211 1.80 -17.43 -22.49
C GLU A 211 0.70 -17.08 -21.47
N SER A 212 0.57 -17.87 -20.40
CA SER A 212 -0.38 -17.62 -19.33
C SER A 212 -0.11 -16.30 -18.59
N GLU A 213 1.14 -15.99 -18.25
CA GLU A 213 1.49 -14.72 -17.61
C GLU A 213 1.22 -13.52 -18.54
N SER A 214 1.51 -13.64 -19.83
CA SER A 214 1.29 -12.56 -20.81
C SER A 214 -0.19 -12.29 -21.03
N ALA A 215 -1.03 -13.33 -21.02
CA ALA A 215 -2.47 -13.19 -21.11
C ALA A 215 -3.08 -12.52 -19.85
N ALA A 216 -2.44 -12.68 -18.69
CA ALA A 216 -2.83 -11.96 -17.48
C ALA A 216 -2.45 -10.47 -17.56
N TYR A 217 -1.26 -10.14 -18.05
CA TYR A 217 -0.73 -8.77 -18.15
C TYR A 217 -0.88 -8.20 -19.58
N HIS A 218 -2.11 -8.14 -20.07
CA HIS A 218 -2.41 -7.94 -21.50
C HIS A 218 -2.62 -6.47 -21.94
N SER A 219 -2.73 -5.52 -21.01
CA SER A 219 -3.09 -4.12 -21.32
C SER A 219 -2.40 -3.11 -20.38
N PRO A 220 -2.37 -1.81 -20.69
CA PRO A 220 -1.97 -0.77 -19.72
C PRO A 220 -2.90 -0.73 -18.51
N GLY A 221 -2.36 -0.38 -17.34
CA GLY A 221 -3.06 -0.33 -16.06
C GLY A 221 -2.39 -1.18 -14.97
N THR A 222 -2.86 -1.01 -13.73
CA THR A 222 -2.42 -1.84 -12.60
C THR A 222 -2.98 -3.25 -12.67
N CYS A 223 -2.30 -4.18 -11.99
CA CYS A 223 -2.73 -5.58 -11.90
C CYS A 223 -4.20 -5.67 -11.45
N THR A 224 -4.94 -6.64 -11.99
CA THR A 224 -6.38 -6.79 -11.68
C THR A 224 -6.66 -7.46 -10.33
N PHE A 225 -5.65 -8.09 -9.70
CA PHE A 225 -5.81 -8.68 -8.38
C PHE A 225 -5.72 -7.65 -7.25
N TYR A 226 -6.37 -7.92 -6.13
CA TYR A 226 -6.37 -7.08 -4.95
C TYR A 226 -5.10 -7.23 -4.10
N GLY A 227 -3.97 -6.87 -4.69
CA GLY A 227 -2.68 -6.72 -4.01
C GLY A 227 -2.51 -5.34 -3.38
N THR A 228 -1.27 -5.03 -2.99
CA THR A 228 -0.94 -3.75 -2.35
C THR A 228 -1.24 -2.54 -3.23
N ALA A 229 -1.02 -2.62 -4.55
CA ALA A 229 -1.29 -1.50 -5.45
C ALA A 229 -2.78 -1.09 -5.46
N ASN A 230 -3.71 -2.06 -5.48
CA ASN A 230 -5.15 -1.78 -5.42
C ASN A 230 -5.64 -1.47 -4.00
N SER A 231 -5.00 -2.05 -2.98
CA SER A 231 -5.22 -1.64 -1.59
C SER A 231 -4.81 -0.17 -1.38
N ASN A 232 -3.71 0.30 -1.99
CA ASN A 232 -3.32 1.71 -2.00
C ASN A 232 -4.41 2.61 -2.60
N GLN A 233 -5.01 2.21 -3.71
CA GLN A 233 -6.05 3.04 -4.35
C GLN A 233 -7.27 3.18 -3.43
N MET A 234 -7.71 2.06 -2.83
CA MET A 234 -8.76 2.09 -1.81
C MET A 234 -8.39 3.01 -0.64
N LEU A 235 -7.17 2.90 -0.12
CA LEU A 235 -6.71 3.75 0.99
C LEU A 235 -6.74 5.22 0.64
N MET A 236 -6.22 5.63 -0.52
CA MET A 236 -6.22 7.03 -0.92
C MET A 236 -7.63 7.58 -1.09
N GLU A 237 -8.60 6.76 -1.47
CA GLU A 237 -10.00 7.19 -1.59
C GLU A 237 -10.70 7.29 -0.24
N ILE A 238 -10.59 6.28 0.62
CA ILE A 238 -11.25 6.28 1.94
C ILE A 238 -10.60 7.27 2.93
N MET A 239 -9.33 7.59 2.73
CA MET A 239 -8.60 8.63 3.47
C MET A 239 -8.81 10.03 2.87
N GLY A 240 -9.59 10.15 1.78
CA GLY A 240 -9.98 11.43 1.22
C GLY A 240 -8.92 12.16 0.39
N LEU A 241 -7.94 11.47 -0.19
CA LEU A 241 -6.90 12.03 -1.06
C LEU A 241 -7.17 11.84 -2.57
N HIS A 242 -8.09 10.94 -2.94
CA HIS A 242 -8.62 10.80 -4.30
C HIS A 242 -9.92 11.59 -4.49
N MET A 243 -10.23 11.94 -5.74
CA MET A 243 -11.59 12.30 -6.11
C MET A 243 -12.53 11.07 -5.96
N PRO A 244 -13.77 11.24 -5.48
CA PRO A 244 -14.73 10.15 -5.36
C PRO A 244 -14.96 9.42 -6.68
N GLY A 245 -14.94 8.08 -6.65
CA GLY A 245 -15.16 7.21 -7.79
C GLY A 245 -13.96 7.09 -8.73
N ALA A 246 -12.79 7.61 -8.36
CA ALA A 246 -11.65 7.65 -9.28
C ALA A 246 -10.78 6.39 -9.30
N SER A 247 -10.73 5.59 -8.23
CA SER A 247 -9.70 4.55 -8.06
C SER A 247 -9.69 3.47 -9.14
N PHE A 248 -10.86 2.96 -9.53
CA PHE A 248 -10.96 1.75 -10.35
C PHE A 248 -11.47 1.96 -11.78
N ILE A 249 -11.50 3.21 -12.26
CA ILE A 249 -11.81 3.50 -13.66
C ILE A 249 -10.63 3.12 -14.56
N ASN A 250 -10.85 2.32 -15.60
CA ASN A 250 -9.77 1.84 -16.47
C ASN A 250 -9.05 3.00 -17.22
N PRO A 251 -7.74 2.86 -17.49
CA PRO A 251 -6.98 3.81 -18.31
C PRO A 251 -7.57 3.97 -19.72
N GLY A 252 -7.35 5.14 -20.33
CA GLY A 252 -7.71 5.40 -21.73
C GLY A 252 -9.22 5.53 -21.99
N THR A 253 -10.03 5.65 -20.94
CA THR A 253 -11.47 5.90 -21.06
C THR A 253 -11.76 7.41 -20.96
N PRO A 254 -12.81 7.92 -21.63
CA PRO A 254 -13.18 9.33 -21.50
C PRO A 254 -13.49 9.75 -20.05
N LEU A 255 -14.00 8.83 -19.22
CA LEU A 255 -14.26 9.09 -17.80
C LEU A 255 -12.96 9.28 -17.00
N ARG A 256 -11.90 8.49 -17.31
CA ARG A 256 -10.58 8.66 -16.69
C ARG A 256 -10.01 10.04 -17.01
N ASP A 257 -10.11 10.49 -18.26
CA ASP A 257 -9.62 11.81 -18.66
C ASP A 257 -10.40 12.92 -17.95
N ALA A 258 -11.72 12.83 -17.89
CA ALA A 258 -12.57 13.78 -17.18
C ALA A 258 -12.23 13.87 -15.67
N LEU A 259 -12.06 12.73 -15.00
CA LEU A 259 -11.64 12.67 -13.59
C LEU A 259 -10.24 13.25 -13.36
N THR A 260 -9.33 13.08 -14.31
CA THR A 260 -7.96 13.60 -14.24
C THR A 260 -7.96 15.12 -14.34
N LYS A 261 -8.74 15.67 -15.28
CA LYS A 261 -8.94 17.12 -15.41
C LYS A 261 -9.63 17.71 -14.17
N GLU A 262 -10.62 17.01 -13.65
CA GLU A 262 -11.32 17.43 -12.44
C GLU A 262 -10.39 17.46 -11.22
N ALA A 263 -9.57 16.43 -11.01
CA ALA A 263 -8.61 16.38 -9.92
C ALA A 263 -7.64 17.57 -9.96
N ALA A 264 -7.15 17.95 -11.14
CA ALA A 264 -6.29 19.11 -11.32
C ALA A 264 -6.99 20.42 -10.92
N LYS A 265 -8.22 20.62 -11.42
CA LYS A 265 -9.05 21.79 -11.07
C LYS A 265 -9.35 21.83 -9.58
N ARG A 266 -9.65 20.68 -8.98
CA ARG A 266 -9.93 20.59 -7.55
C ARG A 266 -8.71 20.93 -6.72
N ALA A 267 -7.53 20.38 -7.04
CA ALA A 267 -6.28 20.69 -6.35
C ALA A 267 -5.99 22.20 -6.32
N LEU A 268 -6.23 22.89 -7.43
CA LEU A 268 -6.10 24.34 -7.54
C LEU A 268 -7.17 25.09 -6.71
N ALA A 269 -8.42 24.65 -6.75
CA ALA A 269 -9.54 25.27 -6.03
C ALA A 269 -9.40 25.20 -4.50
N ILE A 270 -8.69 24.20 -3.99
CA ILE A 270 -8.41 24.01 -2.55
C ILE A 270 -7.05 24.56 -2.11
N SER A 271 -6.34 25.28 -2.99
CA SER A 271 -5.14 26.03 -2.63
C SER A 271 -5.45 27.23 -1.75
N ALA A 272 -4.41 27.83 -1.16
CA ALA A 272 -4.55 29.05 -0.35
C ALA A 272 -5.06 30.26 -1.16
N LEU A 273 -4.96 30.21 -2.49
CA LEU A 273 -5.50 31.22 -3.41
C LEU A 273 -6.97 30.93 -3.81
N GLY A 274 -7.47 29.74 -3.48
CA GLY A 274 -8.83 29.32 -3.76
C GLY A 274 -9.80 29.69 -2.64
N ASN A 275 -10.96 29.02 -2.65
CA ASN A 275 -12.06 29.34 -1.73
C ASN A 275 -12.15 28.37 -0.54
N GLU A 276 -11.35 27.30 -0.53
CA GLU A 276 -11.48 26.19 0.42
C GLU A 276 -10.11 25.56 0.73
N PHE A 277 -9.24 26.31 1.42
CA PHE A 277 -7.89 25.84 1.71
C PHE A 277 -7.88 24.49 2.46
N THR A 278 -7.36 23.46 1.79
CA THR A 278 -7.40 22.07 2.26
C THR A 278 -6.02 21.42 2.16
N PRO A 279 -5.14 21.72 3.13
CA PRO A 279 -3.78 21.19 3.15
C PRO A 279 -3.76 19.69 3.46
N ALA A 280 -2.87 18.93 2.80
CA ALA A 280 -2.82 17.47 2.90
C ALA A 280 -2.59 16.97 4.34
N GLY A 281 -1.84 17.73 5.14
CA GLY A 281 -1.56 17.42 6.53
C GLY A 281 -2.77 17.55 7.45
N GLU A 282 -3.82 18.28 7.05
CA GLU A 282 -5.11 18.32 7.74
C GLU A 282 -6.10 17.26 7.22
N VAL A 283 -6.02 16.91 5.93
CA VAL A 283 -6.82 15.81 5.35
C VAL A 283 -6.44 14.48 6.01
N ILE A 284 -5.14 14.25 6.22
CA ILE A 284 -4.64 13.09 6.94
C ILE A 284 -4.51 13.42 8.42
N ASP A 285 -5.55 13.07 9.17
CA ASP A 285 -5.59 13.05 10.63
C ASP A 285 -5.73 11.63 11.19
N GLU A 286 -5.84 11.51 12.50
CA GLU A 286 -5.99 10.22 13.20
C GLU A 286 -7.23 9.45 12.74
N LYS A 287 -8.33 10.15 12.45
CA LYS A 287 -9.59 9.55 12.00
C LYS A 287 -9.47 9.03 10.56
N ALA A 288 -8.84 9.80 9.67
CA ALA A 288 -8.55 9.38 8.31
C ALA A 288 -7.65 8.15 8.28
N ILE A 289 -6.62 8.10 9.13
CA ILE A 289 -5.78 6.89 9.29
C ILE A 289 -6.59 5.69 9.77
N VAL A 290 -7.49 5.87 10.76
CA VAL A 290 -8.38 4.79 11.22
C VAL A 290 -9.33 4.34 10.11
N ASN A 291 -9.92 5.27 9.35
CA ASN A 291 -10.73 4.93 8.17
C ASN A 291 -9.95 4.12 7.15
N GLY A 292 -8.67 4.45 6.91
CA GLY A 292 -7.76 3.66 6.08
C GLY A 292 -7.60 2.22 6.60
N VAL A 293 -7.37 2.04 7.90
CA VAL A 293 -7.26 0.71 8.52
C VAL A 293 -8.58 -0.07 8.44
N VAL A 294 -9.72 0.59 8.68
CA VAL A 294 -11.06 -0.02 8.52
C VAL A 294 -11.27 -0.48 7.08
N GLY A 295 -10.97 0.36 6.10
CA GLY A 295 -11.04 0.00 4.68
C GLY A 295 -10.16 -1.20 4.35
N LEU A 296 -8.93 -1.25 4.89
CA LEU A 296 -8.01 -2.36 4.70
C LEU A 296 -8.60 -3.68 5.20
N HIS A 297 -9.23 -3.68 6.37
CA HIS A 297 -9.88 -4.87 6.93
C HIS A 297 -11.14 -5.25 6.15
N ALA A 298 -11.97 -4.27 5.81
CA ALA A 298 -13.24 -4.50 5.13
C ALA A 298 -13.07 -5.09 3.73
N THR A 299 -11.95 -4.82 3.07
CA THR A 299 -11.64 -5.37 1.75
C THR A 299 -10.68 -6.56 1.79
N GLY A 300 -10.15 -6.90 2.97
CA GLY A 300 -9.09 -7.90 3.11
C GLY A 300 -7.84 -7.52 2.33
N GLY A 301 -7.38 -6.26 2.47
CA GLY A 301 -6.23 -5.71 1.77
C GLY A 301 -4.87 -6.26 2.21
N SER A 302 -3.82 -5.78 1.57
CA SER A 302 -2.46 -6.34 1.68
C SER A 302 -1.85 -6.20 3.08
N THR A 303 -1.12 -7.23 3.54
CA THR A 303 -0.33 -7.15 4.78
C THR A 303 0.81 -6.13 4.72
N ASN A 304 1.27 -5.74 3.53
CA ASN A 304 2.30 -4.69 3.40
C ASN A 304 1.84 -3.36 4.02
N HIS A 305 0.53 -3.13 4.10
CA HIS A 305 -0.03 -1.93 4.72
C HIS A 305 0.15 -1.85 6.24
N THR A 306 0.47 -2.97 6.92
CA THR A 306 0.88 -2.89 8.32
C THR A 306 2.20 -2.15 8.51
N MET A 307 2.99 -1.97 7.45
CA MET A 307 4.17 -1.10 7.46
C MET A 307 3.88 0.23 6.79
N HIS A 308 3.25 0.21 5.61
CA HIS A 308 3.03 1.43 4.84
C HIS A 308 2.13 2.43 5.57
N LEU A 309 1.04 1.99 6.20
CA LEU A 309 0.17 2.90 6.97
C LEU A 309 0.86 3.43 8.22
N VAL A 310 1.71 2.63 8.86
CA VAL A 310 2.53 3.09 10.01
C VAL A 310 3.50 4.18 9.57
N ALA A 311 4.19 3.99 8.43
CA ALA A 311 5.11 4.99 7.87
C ALA A 311 4.39 6.27 7.41
N ILE A 312 3.22 6.14 6.75
CA ILE A 312 2.39 7.27 6.33
C ILE A 312 1.90 8.04 7.55
N ALA A 313 1.37 7.36 8.58
CA ALA A 313 0.91 7.98 9.81
C ALA A 313 2.06 8.75 10.50
N ALA A 314 3.24 8.15 10.60
CA ALA A 314 4.41 8.77 11.21
C ALA A 314 4.81 10.08 10.50
N ALA A 315 4.72 10.14 9.17
CA ALA A 315 5.00 11.34 8.40
C ALA A 315 4.04 12.51 8.68
N ALA A 316 2.84 12.22 9.22
CA ALA A 316 1.85 13.20 9.67
C ALA A 316 1.90 13.47 11.19
N GLY A 317 2.91 12.95 11.90
CA GLY A 317 3.02 13.03 13.36
C GLY A 317 2.07 12.11 14.12
N ILE A 318 1.49 11.10 13.44
CA ILE A 318 0.50 10.16 14.00
C ILE A 318 1.19 8.83 14.31
N ARG A 319 0.99 8.32 15.53
CA ARG A 319 1.59 7.07 16.00
C ARG A 319 0.57 5.93 15.90
N LEU A 320 0.50 5.28 14.74
CA LEU A 320 -0.26 4.04 14.54
C LEU A 320 0.59 2.82 14.95
N THR A 321 0.00 1.86 15.67
CA THR A 321 0.67 0.62 16.06
C THR A 321 -0.04 -0.60 15.48
N TRP A 322 0.67 -1.73 15.43
CA TRP A 322 0.08 -3.01 15.04
C TRP A 322 -1.07 -3.45 15.95
N ASP A 323 -1.02 -3.12 17.24
CA ASP A 323 -2.11 -3.43 18.17
C ASP A 323 -3.40 -2.68 17.79
N ASP A 324 -3.30 -1.43 17.34
CA ASP A 324 -4.46 -0.69 16.82
C ASP A 324 -5.02 -1.35 15.55
N ILE A 325 -4.15 -1.78 14.65
CA ILE A 325 -4.55 -2.49 13.43
C ILE A 325 -5.23 -3.81 13.79
N SER A 326 -4.70 -4.55 14.77
CA SER A 326 -5.30 -5.81 15.24
C SER A 326 -6.66 -5.58 15.89
N ASP A 327 -6.75 -4.63 16.82
CA ASP A 327 -7.98 -4.31 17.54
C ASP A 327 -9.11 -3.89 16.60
N LEU A 328 -8.78 -3.16 15.52
CA LEU A 328 -9.75 -2.82 14.47
C LEU A 328 -10.15 -4.05 13.65
N SER A 329 -9.22 -4.99 13.37
CA SER A 329 -9.55 -6.21 12.63
C SER A 329 -10.58 -7.08 13.35
N ASP A 330 -10.60 -7.03 14.69
CA ASP A 330 -11.49 -7.82 15.54
C ASP A 330 -12.96 -7.37 15.46
N VAL A 331 -13.21 -6.15 15.00
CA VAL A 331 -14.57 -5.58 14.93
C VAL A 331 -15.01 -5.24 13.51
N VAL A 332 -14.08 -4.98 12.58
CA VAL A 332 -14.43 -4.60 11.22
C VAL A 332 -14.77 -5.85 10.39
N PRO A 333 -15.97 -5.93 9.79
CA PRO A 333 -16.39 -7.08 8.99
C PRO A 333 -15.68 -7.11 7.62
N LEU A 334 -15.41 -8.30 7.11
CA LEU A 334 -14.93 -8.49 5.74
C LEU A 334 -16.11 -8.44 4.74
N LEU A 335 -16.13 -7.42 3.89
CA LEU A 335 -17.21 -7.15 2.92
C LEU A 335 -16.83 -7.46 1.48
N ALA A 336 -15.55 -7.58 1.14
CA ALA A 336 -15.11 -7.87 -0.22
C ALA A 336 -14.38 -9.22 -0.37
N ARG A 337 -14.67 -9.93 -1.47
CA ARG A 337 -14.00 -11.17 -1.90
C ARG A 337 -13.38 -11.01 -3.29
N VAL A 338 -12.37 -10.15 -3.35
CA VAL A 338 -11.55 -9.97 -4.55
C VAL A 338 -10.32 -10.87 -4.45
N TYR A 339 -9.90 -11.48 -5.56
CA TYR A 339 -8.71 -12.33 -5.61
C TYR A 339 -7.51 -11.56 -5.03
N PRO A 340 -6.80 -12.14 -4.03
CA PRO A 340 -6.75 -13.57 -3.70
C PRO A 340 -7.78 -14.08 -2.67
N ASN A 341 -8.58 -13.22 -2.05
CA ASN A 341 -9.58 -13.64 -1.04
C ASN A 341 -10.86 -14.23 -1.67
N GLY A 342 -11.01 -14.11 -2.98
CA GLY A 342 -12.10 -14.66 -3.78
C GLY A 342 -11.67 -14.90 -5.22
N LYS A 343 -12.62 -15.07 -6.13
CA LYS A 343 -12.35 -15.32 -7.55
C LYS A 343 -12.41 -14.06 -8.41
N ALA A 344 -13.19 -13.08 -7.99
CA ALA A 344 -13.41 -11.84 -8.72
C ALA A 344 -12.14 -10.98 -8.78
N ASP A 345 -11.97 -10.21 -9.84
CA ASP A 345 -10.93 -9.19 -9.93
C ASP A 345 -11.48 -7.81 -9.52
N VAL A 346 -10.63 -6.77 -9.53
CA VAL A 346 -11.06 -5.41 -9.14
C VAL A 346 -12.09 -4.78 -10.08
N ASN A 347 -12.15 -5.21 -11.34
CA ASN A 347 -13.15 -4.71 -12.28
C ASN A 347 -14.53 -5.28 -11.92
N HIS A 348 -14.61 -6.57 -11.56
CA HIS A 348 -15.85 -7.16 -11.07
C HIS A 348 -16.26 -6.57 -9.70
N PHE A 349 -15.30 -6.29 -8.81
CA PHE A 349 -15.57 -5.52 -7.58
C PHE A 349 -16.18 -4.14 -7.87
N GLN A 350 -15.62 -3.40 -8.84
CA GLN A 350 -16.16 -2.11 -9.26
C GLN A 350 -17.58 -2.26 -9.82
N ALA A 351 -17.82 -3.26 -10.67
CA ALA A 351 -19.15 -3.54 -11.23
C ALA A 351 -20.19 -3.97 -10.18
N ALA A 352 -19.76 -4.61 -9.08
CA ALA A 352 -20.63 -4.97 -7.97
C ALA A 352 -21.05 -3.76 -7.11
N GLY A 353 -20.44 -2.59 -7.29
CA GLY A 353 -20.74 -1.36 -6.55
C GLY A 353 -19.50 -0.59 -6.09
N GLY A 354 -18.33 -1.23 -6.14
CA GLY A 354 -17.03 -0.59 -5.91
C GLY A 354 -16.85 0.00 -4.51
N LEU A 355 -15.95 0.98 -4.42
CA LEU A 355 -15.63 1.64 -3.16
C LEU A 355 -16.79 2.48 -2.63
N GLN A 356 -17.62 3.03 -3.51
CA GLN A 356 -18.74 3.88 -3.13
C GLN A 356 -19.77 3.11 -2.31
N PHE A 357 -20.11 1.90 -2.76
CA PHE A 357 -21.00 1.01 -2.03
C PHE A 357 -20.37 0.63 -0.68
N LEU A 358 -19.09 0.24 -0.68
CA LEU A 358 -18.37 -0.12 0.55
C LEU A 358 -18.35 1.02 1.57
N ILE A 359 -18.01 2.24 1.15
CA ILE A 359 -17.94 3.42 2.01
C ILE A 359 -19.33 3.74 2.57
N ARG A 360 -20.38 3.64 1.74
CA ARG A 360 -21.76 3.85 2.19
C ARG A 360 -22.18 2.85 3.27
N GLU A 361 -21.93 1.55 3.06
CA GLU A 361 -22.25 0.51 4.04
C GLU A 361 -21.51 0.74 5.36
N LEU A 362 -20.20 1.01 5.30
CA LEU A 362 -19.39 1.23 6.49
C LEU A 362 -19.77 2.52 7.24
N LEU A 363 -20.11 3.61 6.54
CA LEU A 363 -20.68 4.82 7.16
C LEU A 363 -22.05 4.54 7.77
N GLY A 364 -22.87 3.74 7.07
CA GLY A 364 -24.21 3.34 7.46
C GLY A 364 -24.26 2.65 8.83
N ASP A 365 -23.26 1.82 9.12
CA ASP A 365 -23.16 1.08 10.38
C ASP A 365 -22.12 1.66 11.37
N GLY A 366 -21.63 2.88 11.12
CA GLY A 366 -20.74 3.59 12.04
C GLY A 366 -19.32 3.01 12.14
N TYR A 367 -18.84 2.32 11.10
CA TYR A 367 -17.47 1.81 11.01
C TYR A 367 -16.46 2.88 10.58
N LEU A 368 -16.91 3.92 9.88
CA LEU A 368 -16.06 5.01 9.41
C LEU A 368 -16.39 6.32 10.14
N HIS A 369 -15.36 7.09 10.45
CA HIS A 369 -15.50 8.48 10.83
C HIS A 369 -15.98 9.29 9.62
N GLN A 370 -17.21 9.80 9.68
CA GLN A 370 -17.75 10.65 8.62
C GLN A 370 -17.09 12.04 8.65
N ASP A 371 -16.79 12.56 9.84
CA ASP A 371 -16.32 13.91 10.09
C ASP A 371 -14.79 14.05 9.88
N VAL A 372 -14.36 13.71 8.67
CA VAL A 372 -12.97 13.86 8.19
C VAL A 372 -12.92 14.84 7.01
N LYS A 373 -11.92 15.72 7.00
CA LYS A 373 -11.68 16.62 5.87
C LYS A 373 -11.19 15.80 4.68
N THR A 374 -11.64 16.12 3.46
CA THR A 374 -11.22 15.39 2.25
C THR A 374 -10.88 16.37 1.12
N VAL A 375 -10.20 15.89 0.07
CA VAL A 375 -10.03 16.69 -1.16
C VAL A 375 -11.36 16.98 -1.83
N TYR A 376 -12.47 16.36 -1.43
CA TYR A 376 -13.81 16.58 -1.96
C TYR A 376 -14.80 17.08 -0.89
N GLY A 377 -14.34 17.95 0.02
CA GLY A 377 -15.20 18.67 0.95
C GLY A 377 -14.79 18.47 2.40
N THR A 378 -15.75 18.65 3.30
CA THR A 378 -15.49 18.69 4.76
C THR A 378 -15.86 17.40 5.49
N ASP A 379 -16.39 16.41 4.77
CA ASP A 379 -16.75 15.10 5.31
C ASP A 379 -16.57 13.99 4.24
N LEU A 380 -16.80 12.73 4.63
CA LEU A 380 -16.68 11.56 3.75
C LEU A 380 -17.96 11.27 2.93
N SER A 381 -19.04 12.02 3.10
CA SER A 381 -20.34 11.71 2.50
C SER A 381 -20.30 11.75 0.96
N GLY A 382 -19.49 12.63 0.39
CA GLY A 382 -19.29 12.73 -1.07
C GLY A 382 -18.69 11.46 -1.71
N TYR A 383 -18.17 10.53 -0.91
CA TYR A 383 -17.55 9.29 -1.37
C TYR A 383 -18.53 8.12 -1.49
N THR A 384 -19.82 8.31 -1.18
CA THR A 384 -20.89 7.31 -1.40
C THR A 384 -21.52 7.40 -2.79
N ALA A 385 -20.96 8.21 -3.70
CA ALA A 385 -21.49 8.44 -5.04
C ALA A 385 -20.49 8.00 -6.12
N GLU A 386 -20.99 7.27 -7.12
CA GLU A 386 -20.21 6.79 -8.26
C GLU A 386 -20.02 7.88 -9.32
N ALA A 387 -18.84 7.86 -9.97
CA ALA A 387 -18.50 8.77 -11.05
C ALA A 387 -18.97 8.21 -12.40
N LYS A 388 -19.68 9.03 -13.17
CA LYS A 388 -20.13 8.77 -14.54
C LYS A 388 -19.83 9.98 -15.41
N LEU A 389 -20.01 9.83 -16.72
CA LEU A 389 -20.02 10.96 -17.64
C LEU A 389 -21.45 11.46 -17.84
N ASP A 390 -21.64 12.79 -17.83
CA ASP A 390 -22.83 13.42 -18.37
C ASP A 390 -22.79 13.46 -19.92
N ALA A 391 -23.81 14.06 -20.54
CA ALA A 391 -23.93 14.15 -21.99
C ALA A 391 -22.86 15.07 -22.62
N GLU A 392 -22.32 15.99 -21.83
CA GLU A 392 -21.31 16.97 -22.20
C GLU A 392 -19.87 16.46 -21.97
N GLY A 393 -19.71 15.28 -21.36
CA GLY A 393 -18.42 14.66 -21.06
C GLY A 393 -17.77 15.15 -19.76
N ASN A 394 -18.52 15.79 -18.85
CA ASN A 394 -18.05 16.10 -17.50
C ASN A 394 -18.38 14.97 -16.53
N VAL A 395 -17.73 14.99 -15.37
CA VAL A 395 -17.95 14.00 -14.32
C VAL A 395 -19.25 14.31 -13.56
N LEU A 396 -20.24 13.44 -13.72
CA LEU A 396 -21.45 13.40 -12.93
C LEU A 396 -21.27 12.42 -11.76
N ARG A 397 -21.61 12.86 -10.54
CA ARG A 397 -21.76 11.93 -9.41
C ARG A 397 -23.21 11.51 -9.26
N GLN A 398 -23.43 10.21 -9.14
CA GLN A 398 -24.73 9.61 -8.85
C GLN A 398 -24.62 8.76 -7.59
N GLU A 399 -25.64 8.78 -6.73
CA GLU A 399 -25.67 7.90 -5.56
C GLU A 399 -25.53 6.43 -5.98
N VAL A 400 -24.70 5.68 -5.25
CA VAL A 400 -24.50 4.26 -5.50
C VAL A 400 -25.77 3.46 -5.17
N PRO A 401 -26.14 2.43 -5.95
CA PRO A 401 -27.34 1.63 -5.71
C PRO A 401 -27.40 1.03 -4.30
N GLU A 402 -28.59 1.01 -3.68
CA GLU A 402 -28.82 0.43 -2.33
C GLU A 402 -28.35 -1.02 -2.20
N THR A 403 -28.38 -1.78 -3.29
CA THR A 403 -27.97 -3.18 -3.33
C THR A 403 -26.69 -3.37 -4.14
N SER A 404 -25.83 -4.28 -3.68
CA SER A 404 -24.68 -4.73 -4.45
C SER A 404 -25.12 -5.41 -5.75
N GLY A 405 -24.38 -5.20 -6.83
CA GLY A 405 -24.56 -5.88 -8.11
C GLY A 405 -24.20 -7.37 -8.05
N ASP A 406 -23.35 -7.77 -7.09
CA ASP A 406 -23.04 -9.17 -6.78
C ASP A 406 -22.60 -9.31 -5.31
N GLU A 407 -23.53 -9.73 -4.44
CA GLU A 407 -23.27 -9.96 -3.01
C GLU A 407 -22.24 -11.07 -2.74
N THR A 408 -21.87 -11.89 -3.73
CA THR A 408 -20.81 -12.89 -3.59
C THR A 408 -19.40 -12.30 -3.73
N VAL A 409 -19.31 -11.08 -4.28
CA VAL A 409 -18.08 -10.31 -4.46
C VAL A 409 -18.00 -9.16 -3.45
N LEU A 410 -19.09 -8.42 -3.28
CA LEU A 410 -19.19 -7.28 -2.37
C LEU A 410 -20.49 -7.38 -1.58
N ALA A 411 -20.39 -7.73 -0.31
CA ALA A 411 -21.53 -7.94 0.57
C ALA A 411 -21.91 -6.65 1.34
N PRO A 412 -23.20 -6.43 1.63
CA PRO A 412 -23.60 -5.44 2.64
C PRO A 412 -23.14 -5.87 4.04
N VAL A 413 -23.05 -4.94 4.99
CA VAL A 413 -22.58 -5.21 6.37
C VAL A 413 -23.38 -6.34 7.02
N ALA A 414 -24.71 -6.32 6.88
CA ALA A 414 -25.61 -7.33 7.45
C ALA A 414 -25.34 -8.77 6.96
N LYS A 415 -24.65 -8.93 5.82
CA LYS A 415 -24.30 -10.22 5.20
C LYS A 415 -22.79 -10.37 5.04
N ALA A 416 -21.99 -9.70 5.87
CA ALA A 416 -20.54 -9.76 5.83
C ALA A 416 -20.01 -11.20 5.71
N PHE A 417 -18.96 -11.39 4.90
CA PHE A 417 -18.37 -12.71 4.68
C PHE A 417 -17.71 -13.27 5.94
N GLN A 418 -17.14 -12.39 6.76
CA GLN A 418 -16.58 -12.70 8.07
C GLN A 418 -16.88 -11.52 9.00
N PRO A 419 -17.12 -11.78 10.30
CA PRO A 419 -17.33 -10.71 11.29
C PRO A 419 -16.04 -9.93 11.62
N THR A 420 -14.89 -10.34 11.07
CA THR A 420 -13.56 -9.78 11.32
C THR A 420 -12.78 -9.61 10.01
N GLY A 421 -11.84 -8.67 9.96
CA GLY A 421 -11.04 -8.35 8.75
C GLY A 421 -10.02 -9.43 8.36
N GLY A 422 -9.71 -10.35 9.28
CA GLY A 422 -8.85 -11.49 9.02
C GLY A 422 -7.36 -11.16 8.98
N LEU A 423 -6.94 -10.03 9.55
CA LEU A 423 -5.53 -9.72 9.83
C LEU A 423 -5.32 -9.80 11.35
N LYS A 424 -4.31 -10.53 11.79
CA LYS A 424 -4.02 -10.77 13.20
C LYS A 424 -2.56 -10.47 13.51
N MET A 425 -2.33 -9.91 14.69
CA MET A 425 -0.99 -9.80 15.24
C MET A 425 -0.70 -11.05 16.07
N LEU A 426 0.52 -11.55 15.92
CA LEU A 426 1.03 -12.69 16.67
C LEU A 426 2.09 -12.19 17.66
N THR A 427 2.04 -12.68 18.88
CA THR A 427 3.04 -12.41 19.93
C THR A 427 3.45 -13.71 20.61
N GLY A 428 4.72 -13.85 21.00
CA GLY A 428 5.18 -15.01 21.76
C GLY A 428 6.68 -15.01 21.94
N ASN A 429 7.26 -16.16 22.28
CA ASN A 429 8.70 -16.29 22.50
C ASN A 429 9.55 -16.09 21.23
N VAL A 430 8.92 -16.04 20.04
CA VAL A 430 9.57 -15.72 18.77
C VAL A 430 9.61 -14.21 18.48
N GLY A 431 8.82 -13.39 19.20
CA GLY A 431 8.68 -11.95 18.99
C GLY A 431 7.26 -11.55 18.57
N LYS A 432 7.16 -10.48 17.77
CA LYS A 432 5.92 -10.02 17.14
C LYS A 432 5.90 -10.41 15.66
N ALA A 433 4.73 -10.72 15.11
CA ALA A 433 4.56 -10.96 13.69
C ALA A 433 3.14 -10.59 13.23
N VAL A 434 2.94 -10.59 11.92
CA VAL A 434 1.63 -10.40 11.28
C VAL A 434 1.22 -11.70 10.60
N ILE A 435 -0.05 -12.07 10.70
CA ILE A 435 -0.65 -13.14 9.89
C ILE A 435 -1.95 -12.66 9.28
N LYS A 436 -2.22 -13.10 8.05
CA LYS A 436 -3.51 -12.91 7.39
C LYS A 436 -4.23 -14.23 7.21
N ILE A 437 -5.43 -14.32 7.77
CA ILE A 437 -6.27 -15.51 7.82
C ILE A 437 -7.55 -15.40 7.00
N SER A 438 -7.78 -14.26 6.33
CA SER A 438 -8.99 -14.03 5.50
C SER A 438 -9.22 -15.11 4.42
N ALA A 439 -8.13 -15.69 3.88
CA ALA A 439 -8.16 -16.76 2.88
C ALA A 439 -7.68 -18.13 3.44
N VAL A 440 -7.42 -18.21 4.74
CA VAL A 440 -6.96 -19.44 5.41
C VAL A 440 -8.18 -20.17 5.98
N ALA A 441 -8.33 -21.45 5.63
CA ALA A 441 -9.41 -22.29 6.15
C ALA A 441 -9.35 -22.39 7.68
N LYS A 442 -10.50 -22.43 8.35
CA LYS A 442 -10.59 -22.35 9.83
C LYS A 442 -9.81 -23.45 10.54
N GLU A 443 -9.80 -24.65 9.98
CA GLU A 443 -9.05 -25.81 10.47
C GLU A 443 -7.52 -25.64 10.38
N ARG A 444 -7.04 -24.58 9.71
CA ARG A 444 -5.63 -24.20 9.58
C ARG A 444 -5.30 -22.90 10.33
N HIS A 445 -6.21 -22.37 11.13
CA HIS A 445 -5.92 -21.20 11.98
C HIS A 445 -4.96 -21.54 13.12
N ILE A 446 -4.85 -22.82 13.47
CA ILE A 446 -3.85 -23.34 14.41
C ILE A 446 -3.01 -24.39 13.68
N ILE A 447 -1.71 -24.14 13.57
CA ILE A 447 -0.74 -25.09 13.01
C ILE A 447 0.33 -25.38 14.05
N GLU A 448 0.57 -26.67 14.27
CA GLU A 448 1.76 -27.19 14.93
C GLU A 448 2.51 -28.08 13.97
N ALA A 449 3.78 -27.74 13.72
CA ALA A 449 4.63 -28.49 12.82
C ALA A 449 6.12 -28.32 13.20
N PRO A 450 6.97 -29.33 12.93
CA PRO A 450 8.40 -29.22 13.16
C PRO A 450 9.02 -28.17 12.23
N ALA A 451 9.94 -27.40 12.78
CA ALA A 451 10.67 -26.37 12.06
C ALA A 451 11.60 -27.00 11.00
N ARG A 452 11.61 -26.40 9.82
CA ARG A 452 12.67 -26.58 8.82
C ARG A 452 13.22 -25.19 8.49
N VAL A 453 14.47 -24.96 8.82
CA VAL A 453 15.12 -23.64 8.81
C VAL A 453 15.90 -23.42 7.53
N PHE A 454 15.72 -22.24 6.93
CA PHE A 454 16.38 -21.75 5.73
C PHE A 454 16.86 -20.32 5.94
N HIS A 455 17.90 -19.94 5.19
CA HIS A 455 18.46 -18.58 5.20
C HIS A 455 18.18 -17.84 3.89
N ASP A 456 17.91 -18.58 2.80
CA ASP A 456 17.53 -18.05 1.50
C ASP A 456 16.30 -18.79 0.95
N GLN A 457 15.45 -18.10 0.18
CA GLN A 457 14.28 -18.72 -0.45
C GLN A 457 14.64 -19.84 -1.44
N ASN A 458 15.81 -19.76 -2.08
CA ASN A 458 16.29 -20.76 -3.02
C ASN A 458 16.69 -22.06 -2.31
N ASP A 459 17.11 -22.01 -1.04
CA ASP A 459 17.39 -23.20 -0.24
C ASP A 459 16.11 -24.01 0.02
N PHE A 460 15.01 -23.31 0.32
CA PHE A 460 13.70 -23.95 0.45
C PHE A 460 13.27 -24.63 -0.86
N LEU A 461 13.46 -23.95 -2.00
CA LEU A 461 13.12 -24.51 -3.31
C LEU A 461 13.97 -25.73 -3.65
N ALA A 462 15.26 -25.70 -3.32
CA ALA A 462 16.15 -26.85 -3.49
C ALA A 462 15.66 -28.05 -2.66
N ALA A 463 15.34 -27.84 -1.38
CA ALA A 463 14.79 -28.90 -0.52
C ALA A 463 13.46 -29.46 -1.03
N PHE A 464 12.56 -28.60 -1.54
CA PHE A 464 11.31 -29.02 -2.18
C PHE A 464 11.57 -29.88 -3.43
N ASN A 465 12.46 -29.44 -4.33
CA ASN A 465 12.80 -30.14 -5.57
C ASN A 465 13.51 -31.48 -5.32
N ASN A 466 14.35 -31.55 -4.29
CA ASN A 466 15.01 -32.76 -3.82
C ASN A 466 14.06 -33.71 -3.07
N LYS A 467 12.80 -33.33 -2.88
CA LYS A 467 11.77 -34.10 -2.16
C LYS A 467 12.16 -34.36 -0.70
N GLU A 468 12.84 -33.41 -0.06
CA GLU A 468 13.25 -33.50 1.34
C GLU A 468 12.10 -33.15 2.32
N LEU A 469 11.14 -32.35 1.85
CA LEU A 469 9.97 -31.91 2.64
C LEU A 469 8.87 -32.99 2.61
N LYS A 470 8.99 -33.99 3.49
CA LYS A 470 8.13 -35.20 3.56
C LYS A 470 7.26 -35.24 4.82
N GLY A 471 6.37 -34.26 4.99
CA GLY A 471 5.49 -34.21 6.14
C GLY A 471 5.02 -32.81 6.49
N ASP A 472 4.44 -32.69 7.68
CA ASP A 472 4.11 -31.41 8.28
C ASP A 472 5.38 -30.59 8.46
N VAL A 473 5.33 -29.30 8.14
CA VAL A 473 6.51 -28.42 8.14
C VAL A 473 6.15 -26.98 8.49
N ALA A 474 6.87 -26.44 9.47
CA ALA A 474 6.95 -25.01 9.71
C ALA A 474 8.22 -24.49 9.04
N ALA A 475 8.09 -23.96 7.82
CA ALA A 475 9.22 -23.43 7.06
C ALA A 475 9.64 -22.09 7.67
N VAL A 476 10.82 -22.04 8.28
CA VAL A 476 11.39 -20.82 8.86
C VAL A 476 12.40 -20.26 7.89
N VAL A 477 12.14 -19.08 7.32
CA VAL A 477 13.07 -18.40 6.40
C VAL A 477 13.52 -17.09 7.06
N ARG A 478 14.74 -17.07 7.57
CA ARG A 478 15.29 -15.96 8.36
C ARG A 478 16.40 -15.22 7.63
N PHE A 479 16.82 -14.06 8.15
CA PHE A 479 17.70 -13.10 7.46
C PHE A 479 17.08 -12.53 6.18
N GLN A 480 15.76 -12.39 6.19
CA GLN A 480 14.98 -11.78 5.12
C GLN A 480 14.41 -10.43 5.55
N GLY A 481 14.82 -9.89 6.71
CA GLY A 481 14.32 -8.64 7.28
C GLY A 481 14.82 -7.36 6.58
N PRO A 482 14.33 -6.18 7.02
CA PRO A 482 14.75 -4.88 6.50
C PRO A 482 16.25 -4.63 6.53
N LYS A 483 16.91 -4.87 7.67
CA LYS A 483 18.36 -4.63 7.81
C LYS A 483 19.19 -5.70 7.16
N ALA A 484 18.73 -6.96 7.18
CA ALA A 484 19.42 -8.07 6.52
C ALA A 484 19.62 -7.76 5.04
N ILE A 485 18.52 -7.66 4.27
CA ILE A 485 18.56 -7.61 2.81
C ILE A 485 17.44 -6.74 2.20
N GLY A 486 16.91 -5.76 2.94
CA GLY A 486 15.89 -4.83 2.43
C GLY A 486 14.47 -5.41 2.34
N MET A 487 14.21 -6.51 3.04
CA MET A 487 12.90 -7.15 3.19
C MET A 487 12.19 -7.53 1.88
N PRO A 488 12.79 -8.41 1.04
CA PRO A 488 12.18 -8.83 -0.22
C PRO A 488 10.89 -9.63 -0.01
N GLU A 489 9.99 -9.57 -0.99
CA GLU A 489 8.81 -10.44 -1.03
C GLU A 489 9.19 -11.84 -1.55
N LEU A 490 9.03 -12.86 -0.70
CA LEU A 490 9.44 -14.24 -0.96
C LEU A 490 8.44 -15.00 -1.85
N HIS A 491 8.09 -14.39 -3.00
CA HIS A 491 7.01 -14.86 -3.87
C HIS A 491 7.20 -16.30 -4.37
N LYS A 492 8.45 -16.74 -4.59
CA LYS A 492 8.76 -18.09 -5.11
C LYS A 492 8.30 -19.22 -4.18
N LEU A 493 8.11 -18.95 -2.89
CA LEU A 493 7.71 -19.97 -1.91
C LEU A 493 6.25 -20.39 -2.08
N THR A 494 5.40 -19.48 -2.56
CA THR A 494 3.94 -19.64 -2.56
C THR A 494 3.47 -20.91 -3.29
N PRO A 495 3.90 -21.22 -4.53
CA PRO A 495 3.45 -22.42 -5.24
C PRO A 495 3.84 -23.71 -4.51
N CYS A 496 5.08 -23.81 -4.05
CA CYS A 496 5.61 -25.00 -3.38
C CYS A 496 4.93 -25.24 -2.02
N LEU A 497 4.76 -24.20 -1.20
CA LEU A 497 4.00 -24.27 0.05
C LEU A 497 2.56 -24.72 -0.20
N GLY A 498 1.92 -24.17 -1.24
CA GLY A 498 0.57 -24.57 -1.65
C GLY A 498 0.48 -26.06 -2.06
N ILE A 499 1.46 -26.56 -2.81
CA ILE A 499 1.54 -27.98 -3.20
C ILE A 499 1.71 -28.89 -1.99
N LEU A 500 2.57 -28.54 -1.02
CA LEU A 500 2.74 -29.32 0.21
C LEU A 500 1.43 -29.40 1.00
N GLN A 501 0.71 -28.28 1.10
CA GLN A 501 -0.58 -28.24 1.77
C GLN A 501 -1.65 -29.05 1.02
N ASP A 502 -1.65 -29.03 -0.32
CA ASP A 502 -2.57 -29.83 -1.15
C ASP A 502 -2.29 -31.34 -1.07
N ARG A 503 -1.07 -31.73 -0.69
CA ARG A 503 -0.72 -33.12 -0.34
C ARG A 503 -1.22 -33.54 1.04
N GLY A 504 -1.90 -32.66 1.77
CA GLY A 504 -2.51 -32.95 3.07
C GLY A 504 -1.61 -32.67 4.27
N HIS A 505 -0.42 -32.07 4.07
CA HIS A 505 0.47 -31.68 5.16
C HIS A 505 -0.02 -30.41 5.86
N LYS A 506 0.24 -30.32 7.17
CA LYS A 506 0.17 -29.05 7.91
C LYS A 506 1.42 -28.24 7.54
N VAL A 507 1.21 -27.11 6.88
CA VAL A 507 2.29 -26.27 6.36
C VAL A 507 2.10 -24.88 6.90
N ALA A 508 3.18 -24.28 7.40
CA ALA A 508 3.22 -22.86 7.71
C ALA A 508 4.55 -22.24 7.27
N LEU A 509 4.53 -20.92 7.08
CA LEU A 509 5.71 -20.10 6.84
C LEU A 509 5.94 -19.16 8.02
N ILE A 510 7.19 -19.04 8.46
CA ILE A 510 7.63 -18.08 9.47
C ILE A 510 8.82 -17.32 8.87
N THR A 511 8.76 -16.00 8.82
CA THR A 511 9.87 -15.20 8.27
C THR A 511 9.94 -13.81 8.88
N ASP A 512 11.17 -13.33 9.10
CA ASP A 512 11.46 -11.92 9.40
C ASP A 512 11.34 -11.02 8.16
N GLY A 513 11.20 -11.61 6.98
CA GLY A 513 10.83 -10.95 5.73
C GLY A 513 9.31 -10.90 5.51
N ARG A 514 8.91 -10.92 4.24
CA ARG A 514 7.49 -10.79 3.85
C ARG A 514 7.09 -11.62 2.64
N MET A 515 5.78 -11.74 2.44
CA MET A 515 5.16 -12.32 1.24
C MET A 515 4.54 -11.20 0.38
N SER A 516 4.02 -11.54 -0.81
CA SER A 516 3.57 -10.55 -1.80
C SER A 516 2.28 -9.79 -1.44
N GLY A 517 1.94 -9.67 -0.16
CA GLY A 517 0.74 -8.99 0.36
C GLY A 517 -0.60 -9.70 0.08
N ALA A 518 -0.63 -10.47 -1.00
CA ALA A 518 -1.70 -11.36 -1.41
C ALA A 518 -1.84 -12.52 -0.41
N SER A 519 -3.04 -12.69 0.14
CA SER A 519 -3.38 -13.81 1.03
C SER A 519 -3.17 -15.13 0.32
N GLY A 520 -2.38 -16.03 0.91
CA GLY A 520 -2.34 -17.41 0.52
C GLY A 520 -3.31 -18.25 1.35
N LYS A 521 -3.64 -19.45 0.86
CA LYS A 521 -4.32 -20.48 1.65
C LYS A 521 -3.43 -21.12 2.74
N VAL A 522 -2.14 -20.77 2.77
CA VAL A 522 -1.12 -21.28 3.70
C VAL A 522 -0.92 -20.25 4.82
N PRO A 523 -1.03 -20.63 6.10
CA PRO A 523 -0.70 -19.78 7.24
C PRO A 523 0.75 -19.25 7.15
N ALA A 524 0.92 -17.94 7.21
CA ALA A 524 2.23 -17.30 7.13
C ALA A 524 2.37 -16.22 8.21
N ALA A 525 3.22 -16.47 9.20
CA ALA A 525 3.68 -15.48 10.16
C ALA A 525 4.85 -14.70 9.52
N ILE A 526 4.57 -13.48 9.08
CA ILE A 526 5.52 -12.62 8.37
C ILE A 526 5.88 -11.41 9.23
N HIS A 527 6.92 -10.68 8.83
CA HIS A 527 7.41 -9.49 9.54
C HIS A 527 7.85 -9.81 10.97
N VAL A 528 8.35 -11.03 11.22
CA VAL A 528 8.82 -11.43 12.55
C VAL A 528 9.87 -10.43 13.03
N THR A 529 9.55 -9.79 14.16
CA THR A 529 10.31 -8.68 14.73
C THR A 529 10.58 -8.95 16.21
N PRO A 530 11.82 -8.79 16.70
CA PRO A 530 13.03 -8.38 15.96
C PRO A 530 13.48 -9.41 14.90
N GLU A 531 14.10 -8.93 13.81
CA GLU A 531 14.62 -9.80 12.74
C GLU A 531 15.88 -10.56 13.17
N ALA A 532 16.28 -11.60 12.42
CA ALA A 532 17.47 -12.39 12.75
C ALA A 532 18.76 -11.57 12.76
N ALA A 533 18.92 -10.63 11.82
CA ALA A 533 20.12 -9.79 11.72
C ALA A 533 20.27 -8.81 12.91
N ASP A 534 19.17 -8.49 13.60
CA ASP A 534 19.16 -7.69 14.83
C ASP A 534 19.18 -8.57 16.11
N GLY A 535 19.48 -9.88 15.97
CA GLY A 535 19.54 -10.82 17.08
C GLY A 535 18.18 -11.25 17.64
N GLY A 536 17.12 -11.14 16.84
CA GLY A 536 15.79 -11.57 17.21
C GLY A 536 15.67 -13.08 17.50
N PRO A 537 14.69 -13.51 18.31
CA PRO A 537 14.55 -14.91 18.71
C PRO A 537 14.42 -15.92 17.55
N ILE A 538 13.94 -15.49 16.38
CA ILE A 538 13.91 -16.31 15.16
C ILE A 538 15.30 -16.87 14.76
N ALA A 539 16.39 -16.20 15.14
CA ALA A 539 17.76 -16.67 14.92
C ALA A 539 18.16 -17.87 15.81
N ARG A 540 17.37 -18.20 16.84
CA ARG A 540 17.62 -19.33 17.77
C ARG A 540 16.90 -20.62 17.38
N ILE A 541 15.96 -20.52 16.44
CA ILE A 541 15.21 -21.68 15.93
C ILE A 541 16.16 -22.62 15.19
N ARG A 542 15.98 -23.92 15.42
CA ARG A 542 16.73 -25.04 14.83
C ARG A 542 15.77 -25.99 14.12
N ASP A 543 16.31 -26.77 13.20
CA ASP A 543 15.54 -27.86 12.58
C ASP A 543 14.98 -28.82 13.64
N GLY A 544 13.71 -29.16 13.51
CA GLY A 544 13.00 -30.08 14.40
C GLY A 544 12.27 -29.43 15.56
N ASP A 545 12.57 -28.18 15.92
CA ASP A 545 11.83 -27.44 16.97
C ASP A 545 10.34 -27.42 16.64
N MET A 546 9.47 -27.73 17.60
CA MET A 546 8.03 -27.67 17.34
C MET A 546 7.55 -26.21 17.37
N ILE A 547 6.98 -25.73 16.26
CA ILE A 547 6.43 -24.37 16.18
C ILE A 547 4.90 -24.43 16.21
N ARG A 548 4.29 -23.62 17.08
CA ARG A 548 2.85 -23.34 17.10
C ARG A 548 2.58 -21.94 16.56
N ILE A 549 1.75 -21.86 15.53
CA ILE A 549 1.07 -20.64 15.10
C ILE A 549 -0.39 -20.78 15.49
N ASP A 550 -0.88 -19.91 16.37
CA ASP A 550 -2.28 -19.84 16.76
C ASP A 550 -2.83 -18.46 16.40
N ALA A 551 -3.52 -18.39 15.26
CA ALA A 551 -4.15 -17.15 14.79
C ALA A 551 -5.48 -16.85 15.49
N VAL A 552 -6.00 -17.78 16.30
CA VAL A 552 -7.20 -17.57 17.12
C VAL A 552 -6.83 -16.75 18.35
N THR A 553 -5.77 -17.14 19.04
CA THR A 553 -5.28 -16.46 20.26
C THR A 553 -4.20 -15.41 20.00
N GLY A 554 -3.67 -15.34 18.77
CA GLY A 554 -2.63 -14.38 18.39
C GLY A 554 -1.25 -14.76 18.93
N LYS A 555 -0.90 -16.05 18.90
CA LYS A 555 0.36 -16.59 19.44
C LYS A 555 1.28 -17.17 18.37
N LEU A 556 2.57 -16.89 18.51
CA LEU A 556 3.66 -17.52 17.73
C LEU A 556 4.71 -18.04 18.70
N GLU A 557 4.81 -19.36 18.82
CA GLU A 557 5.58 -20.02 19.86
C GLU A 557 6.46 -21.14 19.32
N VAL A 558 7.68 -21.22 19.85
CA VAL A 558 8.51 -22.43 19.79
C VAL A 558 8.24 -23.21 21.07
N LEU A 559 7.74 -24.44 20.95
CA LEU A 559 7.30 -25.29 22.07
C LEU A 559 8.46 -26.06 22.71
N GLU A 560 9.55 -25.36 22.97
CA GLU A 560 10.74 -25.86 23.67
C GLU A 560 10.80 -25.24 25.08
N ASP A 561 11.66 -25.77 25.95
CA ASP A 561 11.93 -25.12 27.24
C ASP A 561 12.48 -23.70 27.02
N GLU A 562 11.88 -22.72 27.70
CA GLU A 562 12.18 -21.30 27.49
C GLU A 562 13.64 -20.96 27.87
N ALA A 563 14.16 -21.55 28.96
CA ALA A 563 15.53 -21.31 29.37
C ALA A 563 16.52 -21.93 28.39
N GLU A 564 16.22 -23.13 27.88
CA GLU A 564 17.02 -23.77 26.82
C GLU A 564 17.01 -22.94 25.54
N PHE A 565 15.83 -22.56 25.04
CA PHE A 565 15.67 -21.79 23.81
C PHE A 565 16.43 -20.46 23.88
N ASN A 566 16.28 -19.73 24.98
CA ASN A 566 16.94 -18.45 25.21
C ASN A 566 18.47 -18.57 25.44
N ALA A 567 18.98 -19.75 25.81
CA ALA A 567 20.42 -20.00 25.95
C ALA A 567 21.11 -20.36 24.62
N ARG A 568 20.36 -20.69 23.55
CA ARG A 568 20.95 -21.09 22.27
C ARG A 568 21.72 -19.94 21.62
N PRO A 569 22.92 -20.18 21.04
CA PRO A 569 23.59 -19.16 20.25
C PRO A 569 22.70 -18.70 19.09
N LEU A 570 22.79 -17.41 18.76
CA LEU A 570 22.15 -16.85 17.57
C LEU A 570 22.83 -17.45 16.33
N ALA A 571 22.04 -17.82 15.34
CA ALA A 571 22.60 -18.16 14.04
C ALA A 571 23.24 -16.93 13.39
N GLU A 572 24.23 -17.17 12.54
CA GLU A 572 24.87 -16.17 11.69
C GLU A 572 24.71 -16.60 10.23
N ALA A 573 24.64 -15.62 9.31
CA ALA A 573 24.60 -15.85 7.88
C ALA A 573 25.53 -14.86 7.17
N ASP A 574 26.26 -15.32 6.16
CA ASP A 574 27.05 -14.44 5.30
C ASP A 574 26.12 -13.72 4.31
N LEU A 575 25.85 -12.44 4.57
CA LEU A 575 25.01 -11.59 3.75
C LEU A 575 25.80 -10.75 2.74
N SER A 576 27.10 -11.01 2.56
CA SER A 576 27.98 -10.19 1.71
C SER A 576 27.48 -10.10 0.27
N GLN A 577 26.93 -11.19 -0.28
CA GLN A 577 26.38 -11.23 -1.65
C GLN A 577 25.18 -10.28 -1.87
N HIS A 578 24.46 -9.92 -0.80
CA HIS A 578 23.31 -9.01 -0.85
C HIS A 578 23.71 -7.54 -0.71
N GLN A 579 25.02 -7.24 -0.60
CA GLN A 579 25.52 -5.88 -0.46
C GLN A 579 25.83 -5.20 -1.82
N PHE A 580 25.93 -5.95 -2.92
CA PHE A 580 26.36 -5.46 -4.24
C PHE A 580 25.54 -6.05 -5.40
N GLY A 581 25.79 -5.61 -6.64
CA GLY A 581 25.15 -6.17 -7.86
C GLY A 581 24.23 -5.17 -8.54
N VAL A 582 22.91 -5.35 -8.41
CA VAL A 582 21.87 -4.53 -9.07
C VAL A 582 21.68 -3.14 -8.43
N GLY A 583 22.77 -2.49 -7.99
CA GLY A 583 22.77 -1.20 -7.29
C GLY A 583 22.58 -1.29 -5.78
N ARG A 584 22.67 -2.49 -5.18
CA ARG A 584 22.48 -2.74 -3.73
C ARG A 584 23.49 -2.02 -2.84
N ASP A 585 24.64 -1.64 -3.38
CA ASP A 585 25.71 -0.90 -2.71
C ASP A 585 25.27 0.52 -2.34
N LEU A 586 24.43 1.16 -3.17
CA LEU A 586 23.87 2.49 -2.91
C LEU A 586 22.92 2.53 -1.71
N PHE A 587 22.44 1.36 -1.25
CA PHE A 587 21.46 1.22 -0.17
C PHE A 587 22.09 0.73 1.14
N ALA A 588 23.42 0.72 1.27
CA ALA A 588 24.09 0.36 2.52
C ALA A 588 23.63 1.24 3.70
N ALA A 589 23.47 2.55 3.47
CA ALA A 589 22.97 3.47 4.49
C ALA A 589 21.50 3.18 4.88
N PHE A 590 20.68 2.70 3.94
CA PHE A 590 19.30 2.33 4.22
C PHE A 590 19.24 1.09 5.09
N ARG A 591 19.99 0.02 4.75
CA ARG A 591 20.10 -1.18 5.58
C ARG A 591 20.62 -0.88 6.98
N ALA A 592 21.52 0.09 7.13
CA ALA A 592 22.07 0.47 8.43
C ALA A 592 21.06 1.23 9.32
N ASN A 593 20.13 1.99 8.73
CA ASN A 593 19.26 2.93 9.48
C ASN A 593 17.78 2.56 9.45
N VAL A 594 17.36 1.57 8.66
CA VAL A 594 15.96 1.18 8.56
C VAL A 594 15.43 0.69 9.92
N GLY A 595 14.23 1.18 10.28
CA GLY A 595 13.52 0.71 11.46
C GLY A 595 13.00 -0.72 11.33
N THR A 596 12.42 -1.24 12.41
CA THR A 596 11.77 -2.55 12.41
C THR A 596 10.47 -2.54 11.60
N ALA A 597 9.97 -3.72 11.23
CA ALA A 597 8.73 -3.82 10.47
C ALA A 597 7.52 -3.25 11.25
N ASP A 598 7.47 -3.42 12.57
CA ASP A 598 6.39 -2.88 13.41
C ASP A 598 6.41 -1.35 13.57
N THR A 599 7.52 -0.71 13.21
CA THR A 599 7.64 0.76 13.12
C THR A 599 7.60 1.25 11.67
N GLY A 600 7.12 0.44 10.73
CA GLY A 600 6.92 0.84 9.33
C GLY A 600 8.13 0.64 8.41
N ALA A 601 9.25 0.11 8.93
CA ALA A 601 10.48 -0.17 8.18
C ALA A 601 10.87 0.94 7.20
N HIS A 602 10.90 2.18 7.69
CA HIS A 602 11.39 3.36 6.95
C HIS A 602 12.74 3.83 7.48
N VAL A 603 13.44 4.62 6.67
CA VAL A 603 14.74 5.24 7.01
C VAL A 603 14.61 6.68 7.52
N PHE A 604 13.39 7.21 7.55
CA PHE A 604 13.13 8.53 8.14
C PHE A 604 13.19 8.41 9.67
N GLY A 605 13.80 9.38 10.37
CA GLY A 605 13.92 9.35 11.83
C GLY A 605 12.57 9.30 12.56
N ALA A 606 12.60 8.91 13.85
CA ALA A 606 11.43 8.81 14.72
C ALA A 606 10.86 10.18 15.17
#